data_AF-A0A442E598-F1
#
_entry.id   AF-A0A442E598-F1
#
_cell.length_a   1.000
_cell.length_b   1.000
_cell.length_c   1.000
_cell.angle_alpha   90.00
_cell.angle_beta   90.00
_cell.angle_gamma   90.00
#
_symmetry.space_group_name_H-M   'P 1'
#
loop_
_entity.id
_entity.type
_entity.pdbx_description
1 polymer ?
#
loop_
_entity_poly.entity_id
_entity_poly.type
_entity_poly.pdbx_seq_one_letter_code
_entity_poly.pdbx_strand_id
1 'polypeptide(L)'
;NWSRAHARWLAAQKFDHPAQQIVFQDQVDVITDAQARLERLDAQLAELVPSWSMAPVVAAYQALRGVSFIVAVIFVSEVGD
;
A
#
# COMPACT_ATOMS: atom_id res chain seq x y z
N ASN A 1 0.87 6.32 9.62
CA ASN A 1 1.53 6.61 8.33
C ASN A 1 2.96 6.09 8.42
N TRP A 2 3.31 5.07 7.63
CA TRP A 2 4.64 4.47 7.59
C TRP A 2 5.59 5.43 6.86
N SER A 3 6.05 6.44 7.59
CA SER A 3 6.89 7.51 7.04
C SER A 3 8.36 7.14 7.12
N ARG A 4 9.21 7.91 6.42
CA ARG A 4 10.67 7.83 6.57
C ARG A 4 11.14 7.99 8.03
N ALA A 5 10.40 8.76 8.84
CA ALA A 5 10.70 8.88 10.27
C ALA A 5 10.43 7.57 11.03
N HIS A 6 9.35 6.86 10.67
CA HIS A 6 9.03 5.54 11.24
C HIS A 6 10.06 4.49 10.83
N ALA A 7 10.44 4.46 9.54
CA ALA A 7 11.48 3.55 9.03
C ALA A 7 12.83 3.76 9.73
N ARG A 8 13.24 5.03 9.90
CA ARG A 8 14.45 5.37 10.67
C ARG A 8 14.39 4.92 12.12
N TRP A 9 13.23 5.05 12.76
CA TRP A 9 13.04 4.59 14.13
C TRP A 9 13.17 3.07 14.22
N LEU A 10 12.54 2.32 13.31
CA LEU A 10 12.65 0.85 13.23
C LEU A 10 14.11 0.41 13.03
N ALA A 11 14.85 1.07 12.14
CA ALA A 11 16.25 0.77 11.88
C ALA A 11 17.18 0.98 13.10
N ALA A 12 16.76 1.78 14.08
CA ALA A 12 17.52 2.02 15.31
C ALA A 12 17.24 0.98 16.42
N GLN A 13 16.26 0.10 16.25
CA GLN A 13 15.90 -0.87 17.30
C GLN A 13 16.93 -1.99 17.38
N LYS A 14 17.33 -2.32 18.61
CA LYS A 14 18.24 -3.42 18.94
C LYS A 14 17.70 -4.22 20.10
N PHE A 15 17.80 -5.54 20.01
CA PHE A 15 17.38 -6.47 21.06
C PHE A 15 18.56 -7.28 21.58
N ASP A 16 18.57 -7.54 22.90
CA ASP A 16 19.64 -8.31 23.55
C ASP A 16 19.63 -9.78 23.12
N HIS A 17 18.44 -10.34 22.85
CA HIS A 17 18.31 -11.72 22.42
C HIS A 17 18.34 -11.83 20.88
N PRO A 18 19.28 -12.56 20.26
CA PRO A 18 19.41 -12.63 18.80
C PRO A 18 18.14 -13.08 18.07
N ALA A 19 17.40 -14.05 18.62
CA ALA A 19 16.13 -14.49 18.02
C ALA A 19 15.07 -13.38 17.96
N GLN A 20 15.03 -12.47 18.93
CA GLN A 20 14.10 -11.33 18.91
C GLN A 20 14.48 -10.35 17.80
N GLN A 21 15.77 -10.10 17.61
CA GLN A 21 16.26 -9.27 16.51
C GLN A 21 15.90 -9.86 15.14
N ILE A 22 16.04 -11.19 14.98
CA ILE A 22 15.69 -11.89 13.73
C ILE A 22 14.20 -11.73 13.42
N VAL A 23 13.33 -12.03 14.39
CA VAL A 23 11.87 -11.90 14.20
C VAL A 23 11.49 -10.45 13.95
N PHE A 24 12.10 -9.50 14.65
CA PHE A 24 11.85 -8.08 14.40
C PHE A 24 12.21 -7.68 12.95
N GLN A 25 13.39 -8.09 12.47
CA GLN A 25 13.81 -7.77 11.10
C GLN A 25 12.89 -8.41 10.05
N ASP A 26 12.51 -9.67 10.23
CA ASP A 26 11.53 -10.34 9.36
C ASP A 26 10.21 -9.56 9.27
N GLN A 27 9.68 -9.07 10.39
CA GLN A 27 8.44 -8.27 10.37
C GLN A 27 8.62 -6.91 9.68
N VAL A 28 9.79 -6.27 9.81
CA VAL A 28 10.11 -5.05 9.07
C VAL A 28 10.16 -5.33 7.56
N ASP A 29 10.75 -6.45 7.16
CA ASP A 29 10.88 -6.85 5.77
C ASP A 29 9.50 -7.16 5.16
N VAL A 30 8.65 -7.90 5.86
CA VAL A 30 7.25 -8.19 5.45
C VAL A 30 6.49 -6.90 5.14
N ILE A 31 6.64 -5.87 5.97
CA ILE A 31 5.93 -4.61 5.77
C ILE A 31 6.53 -3.85 4.59
N THR A 32 7.85 -3.84 4.45
CA THR A 32 8.55 -3.22 3.33
C THR A 32 8.12 -3.84 2.00
N ASP A 33 8.03 -5.18 1.93
CA ASP A 33 7.57 -5.90 0.74
C ASP A 33 6.11 -5.62 0.41
N ALA A 34 5.24 -5.53 1.43
CA ALA A 34 3.84 -5.17 1.24
C ALA A 34 3.70 -3.75 0.68
N GLN A 35 4.51 -2.79 1.15
CA GLN A 35 4.53 -1.43 0.61
C GLN A 35 4.99 -1.42 -0.85
N ALA A 36 6.10 -2.09 -1.16
CA ALA A 36 6.60 -2.20 -2.53
C ALA A 36 5.59 -2.87 -3.47
N ARG A 37 4.83 -3.86 -2.98
CA ARG A 37 3.74 -4.48 -3.73
C ARG A 37 2.61 -3.51 -4.02
N LEU A 38 2.18 -2.72 -3.03
CA LEU A 38 1.16 -1.69 -3.22
C LEU A 38 1.59 -0.65 -4.25
N GLU A 39 2.83 -0.17 -4.18
CA GLU A 39 3.36 0.81 -5.15
C GLU A 39 3.36 0.26 -6.59
N ARG A 40 3.76 -1.00 -6.78
CA ARG A 40 3.71 -1.65 -8.10
C ARG A 40 2.28 -1.79 -8.62
N LEU A 41 1.33 -2.13 -7.75
CA LEU A 41 -0.08 -2.25 -8.14
C LEU A 41 -0.67 -0.88 -8.49
N ASP A 42 -0.40 0.15 -7.69
CA ASP A 42 -0.84 1.51 -7.97
C ASP A 42 -0.33 1.99 -9.33
N ALA A 43 0.94 1.73 -9.66
CA ALA A 43 1.52 2.08 -10.95
C ALA A 43 0.81 1.37 -12.11
N GLN A 44 0.62 0.05 -12.02
CA GLN A 44 -0.07 -0.73 -13.06
C GLN A 44 -1.52 -0.30 -13.24
N LEU A 45 -2.24 -0.04 -12.14
CA LEU A 45 -3.63 0.41 -12.20
C LEU A 45 -3.75 1.82 -12.78
N ALA A 46 -2.79 2.71 -12.51
CA ALA A 46 -2.78 4.05 -13.08
C ALA A 46 -2.66 4.04 -14.61
N GLU A 47 -2.02 3.01 -15.19
CA GLU A 47 -1.96 2.81 -16.64
C GLU A 47 -3.25 2.23 -17.22
N LEU A 48 -3.90 1.31 -16.49
CA LEU A 48 -5.07 0.57 -16.99
C LEU A 48 -6.38 1.34 -16.82
N VAL A 49 -6.61 1.94 -15.65
CA VAL A 49 -7.88 2.58 -15.27
C VAL A 49 -8.37 3.62 -16.28
N PRO A 50 -7.53 4.49 -16.88
CA PRO A 50 -8.01 5.49 -17.83
C PRO A 50 -8.74 4.92 -19.06
N SER A 51 -8.45 3.67 -19.43
CA SER A 51 -9.09 2.99 -20.58
C SER A 51 -10.34 2.19 -20.20
N TRP A 52 -10.63 2.04 -18.91
CA TRP A 52 -11.77 1.29 -18.42
C TRP A 52 -13.04 2.16 -18.42
N SER A 53 -14.18 1.59 -18.84
CA SER A 53 -15.49 2.26 -18.87
C SER A 53 -15.88 2.89 -17.54
N MET A 54 -15.47 2.31 -16.41
CA MET A 54 -15.79 2.79 -15.06
C MET A 54 -14.77 3.79 -14.48
N ALA A 55 -13.81 4.28 -15.25
CA ALA A 55 -12.85 5.31 -14.79
C ALA A 55 -13.52 6.54 -14.13
N PRO A 56 -14.65 7.08 -14.65
CA PRO A 56 -15.34 8.19 -13.99
C PRO A 56 -15.87 7.83 -12.59
N VAL A 57 -16.28 6.58 -12.40
CA VAL A 57 -16.80 6.08 -11.11
C VAL A 57 -15.65 5.95 -10.10
N VAL A 58 -14.49 5.42 -10.53
CA VAL A 58 -13.27 5.38 -9.70
C VAL A 58 -12.88 6.77 -9.23
N ALA A 59 -12.89 7.77 -10.13
CA ALA A 59 -12.57 9.15 -9.80
C ALA A 59 -13.56 9.76 -8.79
N ALA A 60 -14.86 9.46 -8.94
CA ALA A 60 -15.88 9.90 -8.00
C ALA A 60 -15.66 9.31 -6.59
N TYR A 61 -15.30 8.02 -6.49
CA TYR A 61 -14.99 7.38 -5.22
C TYR A 61 -13.72 7.97 -4.57
N GLN A 62 -12.68 8.28 -5.35
CA GLN A 62 -11.47 8.93 -4.83
C GLN A 62 -11.72 10.33 -4.26
N ALA A 63 -12.78 11.03 -4.71
CA ALA A 63 -13.12 12.34 -4.16
C ALA A 63 -13.59 12.26 -2.70
N LEU A 64 -13.96 11.06 -2.21
CA LEU A 64 -14.29 10.83 -0.81
C LEU A 64 -13.02 10.87 0.05
N ARG A 65 -13.11 11.62 1.16
CA ARG A 65 -11.97 11.82 2.06
C ARG A 65 -11.43 10.48 2.58
N GLY A 66 -10.15 10.24 2.33
CA GLY A 66 -9.43 9.06 2.84
C GLY A 66 -9.55 7.81 1.98
N VAL A 67 -10.24 7.87 0.84
CA VAL A 67 -10.26 6.77 -0.13
C VAL A 67 -8.98 6.81 -0.97
N SER A 68 -8.18 5.75 -0.88
CA SER A 68 -7.00 5.60 -1.75
C SER A 68 -7.40 5.16 -3.15
N PHE A 69 -6.51 5.37 -4.12
CA PHE A 69 -6.73 4.96 -5.50
C PHE A 69 -7.06 3.47 -5.62
N ILE A 70 -6.19 2.60 -5.12
CA ILE A 70 -6.39 1.15 -5.15
C ILE A 70 -7.70 0.70 -4.48
N VAL A 71 -8.12 1.36 -3.39
CA VAL A 71 -9.39 1.05 -2.72
C VAL A 71 -10.58 1.42 -3.60
N ALA A 72 -10.54 2.59 -4.25
CA ALA A 72 -11.58 2.98 -5.20
C ALA A 72 -11.65 2.02 -6.39
N VAL A 73 -10.50 1.62 -6.95
CA VAL A 73 -10.43 0.67 -8.07
C VAL A 73 -11.02 -0.68 -7.67
N ILE A 74 -10.55 -1.27 -6.55
CA ILE A 74 -11.06 -2.57 -6.06
C ILE A 74 -12.57 -2.49 -5.85
N PHE A 75 -13.05 -1.46 -5.17
CA PHE A 75 -14.47 -1.33 -4.88
C PHE A 75 -15.32 -1.28 -6.16
N VAL A 76 -14.91 -0.46 -7.14
CA VAL A 76 -15.63 -0.36 -8.42
C VAL A 76 -15.54 -1.67 -9.21
N SER A 77 -14.42 -2.40 -9.11
CA SER A 77 -14.27 -3.71 -9.75
C SER A 77 -15.20 -4.78 -9.14
N GLU A 78 -15.47 -4.75 -7.84
CA GLU A 78 -16.41 -5.66 -7.18
C GLU A 78 -17.87 -5.39 -7.59
N VAL A 79 -18.21 -4.14 -7.90
CA VAL A 79 -19.55 -3.76 -8.37
C VAL A 79 -19.75 -4.07 -9.87
N GLY A 80 -18.67 -4.02 -10.65
CA GLY A 80 -18.64 -4.44 -12.05
C GLY A 80 -19.08 -3.36 -13.06
N ASP A 81 -19.14 -3.79 -14.32
CA ASP A 81 -19.90 -3.17 -15.42
C ASP A 81 -21.17 -4.00 -15.64
#